data_AF-A0A415MEQ7-F1
#
_entry.id   AF-A0A415MEQ7-F1
#
_cell.length_a   1.000
_cell.length_b   1.000
_cell.length_c   1.000
_cell.angle_alpha   90.00
_cell.angle_beta   90.00
_cell.angle_gamma   90.00
#
_symmetry.space_group_name_H-M   'P 1'
#
loop_
_entity.id
_entity.type
_entity.pdbx_description
1 polymer ?
#
loop_
_entity_poly.entity_id
_entity_poly.type
_entity_poly.pdbx_seq_one_letter_code
_entity_poly.pdbx_strand_id
1 'polypeptide(L)'
;MILAAAIKYHIDKTDSDVVLCGARHGDVFVQLEQLGFEPRKGYQEIEQGFIDHKNNFLTREEAYEHAKMCGQICEKIIDERENKSMFGKQMISEDLW
;
A
#
# COMPACT_ATOMS: atom_id res chain seq x y z
N MET A 1 10.77 5.24 6.79
CA MET A 1 10.93 5.06 5.34
C MET A 1 9.94 4.00 4.87
N ILE A 2 9.12 4.32 3.88
CA ILE A 2 8.28 3.37 3.14
C ILE A 2 9.17 2.55 2.20
N LEU A 3 8.93 1.24 2.14
CA LEU A 3 9.72 0.30 1.33
C LEU A 3 8.96 -0.23 0.11
N ALA A 4 7.68 -0.55 0.25
CA ALA A 4 6.90 -1.20 -0.81
C ALA A 4 5.41 -0.89 -0.67
N ALA A 5 4.69 -1.00 -1.79
CA ALA A 5 3.24 -1.11 -1.78
C ALA A 5 2.85 -2.43 -1.12
N ALA A 6 1.74 -2.42 -0.37
CA ALA A 6 1.26 -3.59 0.33
C ALA A 6 -0.27 -3.67 0.31
N ILE A 7 -0.80 -4.89 0.37
CA ILE A 7 -2.24 -5.12 0.55
C ILE A 7 -2.40 -6.12 1.69
N LYS A 8 -3.31 -5.79 2.62
CA LYS A 8 -3.71 -6.67 3.70
C LYS A 8 -4.91 -7.49 3.25
N TYR A 9 -4.79 -8.81 3.31
CA TYR A 9 -5.85 -9.76 3.00
C TYR A 9 -6.21 -10.60 4.22
N HIS A 10 -7.47 -11.01 4.32
CA HIS A 10 -7.88 -12.14 5.13
C HIS A 10 -7.94 -13.38 4.24
N ILE A 11 -7.35 -14.51 4.65
CA ILE A 11 -7.34 -15.76 3.88
C ILE A 11 -8.31 -16.76 4.52
N ASP A 12 -9.41 -17.06 3.83
CA ASP A 12 -10.51 -17.88 4.37
C ASP A 12 -10.05 -19.29 4.78
N LYS A 13 -9.13 -19.88 4.01
CA LYS A 13 -8.66 -21.26 4.23
C LYS A 13 -7.88 -21.42 5.55
N THR A 14 -7.11 -20.40 5.92
CA THR A 14 -6.25 -20.43 7.11
C THR A 14 -6.80 -19.60 8.26
N ASP A 15 -7.91 -18.89 8.05
CA ASP A 15 -8.48 -17.92 9.00
C ASP A 15 -7.40 -16.98 9.56
N SER A 16 -6.65 -16.36 8.65
CA SER A 16 -5.48 -15.56 9.01
C SER A 16 -5.34 -14.34 8.11
N ASP A 17 -4.91 -13.24 8.72
CA ASP A 17 -4.55 -12.02 8.01
C ASP A 17 -3.12 -12.12 7.49
N VAL A 18 -2.91 -11.76 6.23
CA VAL A 18 -1.60 -11.70 5.58
C VAL A 18 -1.39 -10.34 4.93
N VAL A 19 -0.15 -9.90 4.88
CA VAL A 19 0.25 -8.70 4.14
C VAL A 19 1.15 -9.13 3.00
N LEU A 20 0.72 -8.86 1.77
CA LEU A 20 1.50 -9.11 0.57
C LEU A 20 2.07 -7.80 0.05
N CYS A 21 3.34 -7.82 -0.34
CA CYS A 21 4.08 -6.65 -0.79
C CYS A 21 4.43 -6.74 -2.28
N GLY A 22 4.51 -5.59 -2.94
CA GLY A 22 4.88 -5.49 -4.34
C GLY A 22 5.47 -4.11 -4.67
N ALA A 23 6.08 -3.98 -5.85
CA ALA A 23 6.53 -2.67 -6.32
C ALA A 23 5.33 -1.73 -6.53
N ARG A 24 4.22 -2.26 -7.04
CA ARG A 24 2.89 -1.61 -7.07
C ARG A 24 1.82 -2.51 -6.48
N HIS A 25 0.68 -1.93 -6.10
CA HIS A 25 -0.51 -2.71 -5.72
C HIS A 25 -0.95 -3.67 -6.82
N GLY A 26 -0.79 -3.27 -8.10
CA GLY A 26 -1.00 -4.14 -9.27
C GLY A 26 -0.21 -5.45 -9.21
N ASP A 27 1.07 -5.38 -8.82
CA ASP A 27 1.94 -6.57 -8.74
C ASP A 27 1.51 -7.51 -7.61
N VAL A 28 0.89 -6.98 -6.55
CA VAL A 28 0.36 -7.79 -5.44
C VAL A 28 -0.82 -8.65 -5.92
N PHE A 29 -1.72 -8.10 -6.75
CA PHE A 29 -2.81 -8.87 -7.34
C PHE A 29 -2.30 -10.00 -8.24
N VAL A 30 -1.28 -9.73 -9.05
CA VAL A 30 -0.64 -10.74 -9.91
C VAL A 30 0.01 -11.85 -9.07
N GLN A 31 0.70 -11.49 -7.99
CA GLN A 31 1.27 -12.49 -7.07
C GLN A 31 0.19 -13.38 -6.44
N LEU A 32 -0.95 -12.80 -6.05
CA LEU A 32 -2.05 -13.55 -5.45
C LEU A 32 -2.65 -14.56 -6.46
N GLU A 33 -2.82 -14.18 -7.71
CA GLU A 33 -3.22 -15.09 -8.80
C GLU A 33 -2.18 -16.22 -8.99
N GLN A 34 -0.89 -15.89 -8.99
CA GLN A 34 0.20 -16.87 -9.13
C GLN A 34 0.29 -17.85 -7.94
N LEU A 35 -0.17 -17.45 -6.75
CA LEU A 35 -0.31 -18.32 -5.58
C LEU A 35 -1.54 -19.25 -5.67
N GLY A 36 -2.31 -19.18 -6.75
CA GLY A 36 -3.45 -20.05 -7.03
C GLY A 36 -4.77 -19.55 -6.48
N PHE A 37 -4.87 -18.27 -6.08
CA PHE A 37 -6.14 -17.67 -5.71
C PHE A 37 -6.89 -17.20 -6.95
N GLU A 38 -8.13 -17.67 -7.11
CA GLU A 38 -9.04 -17.10 -8.09
C GLU A 38 -9.47 -15.69 -7.65
N PRO A 39 -9.69 -14.73 -8.57
CA PRO A 39 -10.12 -13.38 -8.22
C PRO A 39 -11.35 -13.38 -7.30
N ARG A 40 -11.22 -12.72 -6.14
CA ARG A 40 -12.29 -12.55 -5.14
C ARG A 40 -12.80 -13.87 -4.53
N LYS A 41 -11.99 -14.92 -4.49
CA LYS A 41 -12.38 -16.22 -3.91
C LYS A 41 -11.29 -16.79 -3.02
N GLY A 42 -11.66 -17.21 -1.80
CA GLY A 42 -10.74 -17.77 -0.81
C GLY A 42 -9.90 -16.72 -0.08
N TYR A 43 -10.16 -15.44 -0.33
CA TYR A 43 -9.58 -14.31 0.39
C TYR A 43 -10.51 -13.09 0.34
N GLN A 44 -10.31 -12.17 1.29
CA GLN A 44 -10.96 -10.86 1.34
C GLN A 44 -9.91 -9.77 1.43
N GLU A 45 -10.03 -8.73 0.60
CA GLU A 45 -9.19 -7.53 0.72
C GLU A 45 -9.67 -6.68 1.89
N ILE A 46 -8.78 -6.45 2.86
CA ILE A 46 -9.07 -5.61 4.03
C ILE A 46 -8.71 -4.16 3.73
N GLU A 47 -7.47 -3.92 3.28
CA GLU A 47 -6.93 -2.57 3.13
C GLU A 47 -5.74 -2.55 2.16
N GLN A 48 -5.63 -1.48 1.36
CA GLN A 48 -4.46 -1.20 0.54
C GLN A 48 -3.60 -0.13 1.20
N GLY A 49 -2.30 -0.37 1.25
CA GLY A 49 -1.38 0.48 1.97
C GLY A 49 0.05 0.28 1.55
N PHE A 50 0.95 0.44 2.51
CA PHE A 50 2.38 0.34 2.30
C PHE A 50 3.03 -0.31 3.51
N ILE A 51 4.23 -0.85 3.32
CA ILE A 51 5.05 -1.34 4.41
C ILE A 51 6.23 -0.41 4.67
N ASP A 52 6.52 -0.15 5.94
CA ASP A 52 7.69 0.62 6.32
C ASP A 52 8.91 -0.26 6.67
N HIS A 53 10.06 0.38 6.84
CA HIS A 53 11.32 -0.26 7.25
C HIS A 53 11.28 -1.00 8.60
N LYS A 54 10.21 -0.86 9.38
CA LYS A 54 9.99 -1.57 10.65
C LYS A 54 8.97 -2.69 10.50
N ASN A 55 8.57 -3.01 9.27
CA ASN A 55 7.56 -4.02 8.96
C ASN A 55 6.15 -3.65 9.46
N ASN A 56 5.86 -2.35 9.65
CA ASN A 56 4.52 -1.88 9.95
C ASN A 56 3.73 -1.74 8.64
N PHE A 57 2.52 -2.28 8.61
CA PHE A 57 1.54 -1.95 7.57
C PHE A 57 0.92 -0.61 7.89
N LEU A 58 0.95 0.31 6.92
CA LEU A 58 0.39 1.65 7.01
C LEU A 58 -0.68 1.80 5.93
N THR A 59 -1.82 2.37 6.30
CA THR A 59 -2.82 2.86 5.32
C THR A 59 -2.19 3.91 4.40
N ARG A 60 -2.86 4.24 3.29
CA ARG A 60 -2.34 5.27 2.35
C ARG A 60 -2.14 6.64 3.01
N GLU A 61 -2.99 6.99 3.97
CA GLU A 61 -2.90 8.26 4.70
C GLU A 61 -1.73 8.27 5.68
N GLU A 62 -1.59 7.20 6.47
CA GLU A 62 -0.45 7.04 7.38
C GLU A 62 0.88 6.95 6.63
N ALA A 63 0.89 6.26 5.49
CA ALA A 63 2.07 6.14 4.64
C ALA A 63 2.48 7.49 4.06
N TYR A 64 1.53 8.33 3.64
CA TYR A 64 1.80 9.69 3.18
C TYR A 64 2.49 10.53 4.26
N GLU A 65 1.92 10.56 5.46
CA GLU A 65 2.49 11.32 6.57
C GLU A 65 3.87 10.77 6.99
N HIS A 66 4.03 9.45 7.05
CA HIS A 66 5.31 8.81 7.38
C HIS A 66 6.39 9.09 6.32
N ALA A 67 6.04 8.99 5.04
CA ALA A 67 6.94 9.25 3.92
C ALA A 67 7.35 10.73 3.88
N LYS A 68 6.41 11.65 4.13
CA LYS A 68 6.65 13.08 4.30
C LYS A 68 7.64 13.36 5.44
N MET A 69 7.42 12.77 6.62
CA MET A 69 8.33 12.89 7.76
C MET A 69 9.72 12.31 7.48
N CYS A 70 9.81 11.27 6.64
CA CYS A 70 11.07 10.67 6.22
C CYS A 70 11.76 11.41 5.06
N GLY A 71 11.16 12.47 4.51
CA GLY A 71 11.69 13.20 3.35
C GLY A 71 11.67 12.41 2.03
N GLN A 72 10.82 11.38 1.92
CA GLN A 72 10.70 10.56 0.71
C GLN A 72 9.78 11.16 -0.35
N ILE A 73 8.89 12.08 0.04
CA ILE A 73 7.97 12.78 -0.86
C ILE A 73 8.51 14.18 -1.12
N CYS A 74 8.57 14.58 -2.39
CA CYS A 74 9.05 15.91 -2.77
C CYS A 74 7.99 17.01 -2.51
N GLU A 75 8.45 18.25 -2.35
CA GLU A 75 7.59 19.41 -2.04
C GLU A 75 6.46 19.61 -3.06
N LYS A 76 6.71 19.28 -4.34
CA LYS A 76 5.70 19.38 -5.40
C LYS A 76 4.48 18.48 -5.12
N ILE A 77 4.73 17.23 -4.72
CA ILE A 77 3.66 16.26 -4.43
C ILE A 77 2.91 16.70 -3.15
N ILE A 78 3.64 17.20 -2.15
CA ILE A 78 3.03 17.73 -0.91
C ILE A 78 2.08 18.89 -1.25
N ASP A 79 2.52 19.86 -2.06
CA ASP A 79 1.68 20.99 -2.48
C ASP A 79 0.45 20.56 -3.29
N GLU A 80 0.61 19.61 -4.21
CA GLU A 80 -0.50 19.06 -5.00
C GLU A 80 -1.59 18.41 -4.12
N ARG A 81 -1.19 17.72 -3.05
CA ARG A 81 -2.13 17.01 -2.16
C ARG A 81 -2.75 17.91 -1.11
N GLU A 82 -1.96 18.79 -0.51
CA GLU A 82 -2.41 19.62 0.61
C GLU A 82 -3.12 20.90 0.16
N ASN A 83 -2.67 21.52 -0.93
CA ASN A 83 -3.16 22.83 -1.37
C ASN A 83 -4.02 22.77 -2.64
N LYS A 84 -3.75 21.83 -3.54
CA LYS A 84 -4.51 21.69 -4.80
C LYS A 84 -5.60 20.62 -4.75
N SER A 85 -5.75 19.93 -3.62
CA SER A 85 -6.72 18.86 -3.38
C SER A 85 -6.69 17.75 -4.43
N MET A 86 -5.54 17.52 -5.08
CA MET A 86 -5.35 16.44 -6.03
C MET A 86 -5.05 15.15 -5.24
N PHE A 87 -5.85 14.09 -5.43
CA PHE A 87 -5.70 12.78 -4.78
C PHE A 87 -5.84 12.72 -3.24
N GLY A 88 -5.90 13.86 -2.54
CA GLY A 88 -6.01 13.92 -1.08
C GLY A 88 -4.69 13.59 -0.37
N LYS A 89 -4.70 13.56 0.97
CA LYS A 89 -3.53 13.26 1.81
C LYS A 89 -3.20 11.77 1.86
N GLN A 90 -3.00 11.17 0.69
CA GLN A 90 -2.83 9.74 0.52
C GLN A 90 -1.62 9.46 -0.37
N MET A 91 -0.88 8.41 -0.05
CA MET A 91 0.21 7.91 -0.88
C MET A 91 -0.33 6.96 -1.96
N ILE A 92 0.20 7.08 -3.17
CA ILE A 92 -0.04 6.16 -4.29
C ILE A 92 1.23 5.41 -4.62
N SER A 93 1.13 4.23 -5.26
CA SER A 93 2.31 3.39 -5.51
C SER A 93 3.38 4.08 -6.38
N GLU A 94 2.95 5.01 -7.22
CA GLU A 94 3.81 5.84 -8.08
C GLU A 94 4.73 6.79 -7.28
N ASP A 95 4.44 7.06 -6.01
CA ASP A 95 5.28 7.91 -5.16
C ASP A 95 6.57 7.23 -4.69
N LEU A 96 6.74 5.94 -4.96
CA LEU A 96 7.89 5.17 -4.50
C LEU A 96 9.18 5.45 -5.31
N TRP A 97 9.11 6.10 -6.48
CA TRP A 97 10.27 6.39 -7.34
C TRP A 97 10.12 7.69 -8.17
#